data_AF-A0A8C0T6L6-F1
#
_entry.id   AF-A0A8C0T6L6-F1
#
_cell.length_a   1.000
_cell.length_b   1.000
_cell.length_c   1.000
_cell.angle_alpha   90.00
_cell.angle_beta   90.00
_cell.angle_gamma   90.00
#
_symmetry.space_group_name_H-M   'P 1'
#
loop_
_entity.id
_entity.type
_entity.pdbx_description
1 polymer ?
#
loop_
_entity_poly.entity_id
_entity_poly.type
_entity_poly.pdbx_seq_one_letter_code
_entity_poly.pdbx_strand_id
1 'polypeptide(L)'
;MQRAMTVVPHLGLRLQALPLALGRPLSRAQDVLRRTPLYDFHLAHGGKMVAFAGWSLPVQYRDSHVDSHLHTRRHCSLFDVSHMLQISVPAAAAVRLAAALLENPEVKLAGLAARDSLRLEAGLCLYGSDIDEHTTPVEGSLSWTLGKRRRAAMDFPGASVIIAQLKGKVQRRRVGLTCEGAPVRAHSPILNMEGTVIGTVTSGCPSPCLKKNVAMGYVPSEYSRPGTPLLVEVRRKQQMAVVSKMPFVTTNYYTLK
;
A
#
# COMPACT_ATOMS: atom_id res chain seq x y z
N MET A 1 32.66 66.86 -38.83
CA MET A 1 33.18 67.41 -37.55
C MET A 1 32.56 66.58 -36.43
N GLN A 2 33.25 65.92 -35.51
CA GLN A 2 34.68 65.74 -35.19
C GLN A 2 34.76 64.46 -34.33
N ARG A 3 35.84 63.69 -34.49
CA ARG A 3 36.20 62.50 -33.69
C ARG A 3 36.72 62.91 -32.29
N ALA A 4 36.56 62.03 -31.30
CA ALA A 4 37.51 61.83 -30.19
C ALA A 4 37.16 60.49 -29.49
N MET A 5 37.94 59.42 -29.70
CA MET A 5 39.20 59.02 -29.04
C MET A 5 39.02 58.18 -27.78
N THR A 6 39.51 56.95 -27.91
CA THR A 6 39.73 55.88 -26.92
C THR A 6 40.67 56.29 -25.80
N VAL A 7 40.42 55.87 -24.56
CA VAL A 7 41.47 55.52 -23.59
C VAL A 7 40.99 54.38 -22.69
N VAL A 8 41.69 53.24 -22.76
CA VAL A 8 41.64 52.14 -21.80
C VAL A 8 42.69 52.40 -20.72
N PRO A 9 42.39 52.19 -19.43
CA PRO A 9 43.41 51.83 -18.47
C PRO A 9 43.21 50.37 -18.03
N HIS A 10 44.24 49.57 -18.30
CA HIS A 10 44.52 48.32 -17.62
C HIS A 10 44.71 48.60 -16.12
N LEU A 11 43.92 47.94 -15.27
CA LEU A 11 44.33 47.63 -13.91
C LEU A 11 43.98 46.17 -13.63
N GLY A 12 44.98 45.30 -13.80
CA GLY A 12 44.91 43.96 -13.29
C GLY A 12 45.00 43.98 -11.78
N LEU A 13 44.11 43.27 -11.09
CA LEU A 13 44.40 42.72 -9.77
C LEU A 13 43.56 41.46 -9.53
N ARG A 14 44.26 40.33 -9.63
CA ARG A 14 44.08 39.05 -8.91
C ARG A 14 42.66 38.48 -8.78
N LEU A 15 42.40 37.44 -9.59
CA LEU A 15 41.53 36.34 -9.16
C LEU A 15 42.07 35.79 -7.83
N GLN A 16 41.36 36.07 -6.74
CA GLN A 16 41.51 35.29 -5.52
C GLN A 16 40.91 33.91 -5.80
N ALA A 17 41.78 32.91 -5.86
CA ALA A 17 41.38 31.51 -5.78
C ALA A 17 40.58 31.31 -4.48
N LEU A 18 39.33 30.87 -4.61
CA LEU A 18 38.61 30.33 -3.47
C LEU A 18 39.37 29.09 -2.96
N PRO A 19 39.54 28.92 -1.64
CA PRO A 19 40.28 27.78 -1.11
C PRO A 19 39.58 26.47 -1.48
N LEU A 20 40.28 25.64 -2.25
CA LEU A 20 40.15 24.19 -2.23
C LEU A 20 40.61 23.71 -0.85
N ALA A 21 39.71 23.69 0.13
CA ALA A 21 39.71 22.76 1.27
C ALA A 21 38.69 23.25 2.30
N LEU A 22 37.47 22.75 2.20
CA LEU A 22 36.70 22.38 3.38
C LEU A 22 36.07 21.03 3.04
N GLY A 23 36.91 20.00 3.17
CA GLY A 23 36.38 18.65 3.36
C GLY A 23 35.34 18.74 4.47
N ARG A 24 34.09 18.48 4.13
CA ARG A 24 33.05 18.33 5.13
C ARG A 24 33.48 17.13 5.96
N PRO A 25 33.75 17.26 7.27
CA PRO A 25 34.08 16.10 8.06
C PRO A 25 32.86 15.18 8.00
N LEU A 26 33.06 13.98 7.47
CA LEU A 26 32.14 12.87 7.69
C LEU A 26 32.01 12.73 9.21
N SER A 27 30.78 12.90 9.71
CA SER A 27 30.43 12.79 11.13
C SER A 27 31.20 13.73 12.06
N ARG A 28 30.71 14.97 12.20
CA ARG A 28 30.74 15.57 13.54
C ARG A 28 29.70 14.79 14.34
N ALA A 29 30.14 13.98 15.31
CA ALA A 29 29.24 13.55 16.37
C ALA A 29 28.54 14.81 16.87
N GLN A 30 27.21 14.88 16.76
CA GLN A 30 26.50 15.89 17.52
C GLN A 30 26.70 15.48 18.98
N ASP A 31 27.59 16.19 19.70
CA ASP A 31 27.86 15.94 21.12
C ASP A 31 26.59 16.04 21.98
N VAL A 32 25.55 16.70 21.46
CA VAL A 32 24.24 16.83 22.10
C VAL A 32 23.15 16.19 21.24
N LEU A 33 22.61 15.08 21.73
CA LEU A 33 21.49 14.38 21.12
C LEU A 33 20.19 15.22 21.20
N ARG A 34 19.40 15.22 20.12
CA ARG A 34 18.09 15.88 20.07
C ARG A 34 17.10 15.21 21.04
N ARG A 35 16.19 15.97 21.63
CA ARG A 35 15.22 15.50 22.62
C ARG A 35 13.81 15.54 22.05
N THR A 36 13.06 14.46 22.19
CA THR A 36 11.63 14.45 21.88
C THR A 36 10.84 15.24 22.93
N PRO A 37 9.57 15.60 22.67
CA PRO A 37 8.72 16.23 23.67
C PRO A 37 8.54 15.43 24.97
N LEU A 38 8.85 14.13 24.95
CA LEU A 38 8.74 13.23 26.11
C LEU A 38 10.09 12.93 26.78
N TYR A 39 11.16 13.68 26.49
CA TYR A 39 12.50 13.39 27.03
C TYR A 39 12.57 13.37 28.57
N ASP A 40 12.04 14.39 29.25
CA ASP A 40 12.06 14.43 30.71
C ASP A 40 11.15 13.36 31.32
N PHE A 41 10.08 13.02 30.60
CA PHE A 41 9.21 11.89 30.95
C PHE A 41 10.00 10.57 30.92
N HIS A 42 10.83 10.34 29.90
CA HIS A 42 11.67 9.15 29.81
C HIS A 42 12.65 9.04 30.99
N LEU A 43 13.32 10.14 31.36
CA LEU A 43 14.24 10.16 32.50
C LEU A 43 13.55 9.87 33.83
N ALA A 44 12.41 10.51 34.10
CA ALA A 44 11.64 10.33 35.33
C ALA A 44 11.17 8.88 35.54
N HIS A 45 10.99 8.13 34.45
CA HIS A 45 10.55 6.72 34.48
C HIS A 45 11.72 5.72 34.37
N GLY A 46 12.97 6.19 34.51
CA GLY A 46 14.16 5.33 34.51
C GLY A 46 14.61 4.88 33.12
N GLY A 47 14.32 5.68 32.09
CA GLY A 47 14.76 5.45 30.71
C GLY A 47 16.28 5.48 30.59
N LYS A 48 16.86 4.41 30.07
CA LYS A 48 18.28 4.31 29.75
C LYS A 48 18.50 4.92 28.38
N MET A 49 18.84 6.21 28.36
CA MET A 49 18.91 7.00 27.14
C MET A 49 20.14 6.65 26.31
N VAL A 50 19.95 6.45 25.01
CA VAL A 50 21.01 6.20 24.03
C VAL A 50 20.87 7.09 22.81
N ALA A 51 21.93 7.17 22.01
CA ALA A 51 21.89 7.79 20.71
C ALA A 51 21.15 6.91 19.69
N PHE A 52 20.08 7.43 19.09
CA PHE A 52 19.39 6.78 17.97
C PHE A 52 18.97 7.82 16.93
N ALA A 53 19.49 7.71 15.70
CA ALA A 53 19.21 8.63 14.59
C ALA A 53 19.40 10.13 14.94
N GLY A 54 20.36 10.45 15.81
CA GLY A 54 20.62 11.82 16.29
C GLY A 54 19.70 12.30 17.42
N TRP A 55 18.85 11.43 17.98
CA TRP A 55 17.99 11.70 19.12
C TRP A 55 18.44 10.92 20.36
N SER A 56 18.09 11.44 21.54
CA SER A 56 18.24 10.78 22.83
C SER A 56 16.93 10.09 23.16
N LEU A 57 16.92 8.77 23.01
CA LEU A 57 15.74 7.93 23.19
C LEU A 57 16.07 6.78 24.13
N PRO A 58 15.11 6.28 24.91
CA PRO A 58 15.34 5.19 25.84
C PRO A 58 15.52 3.88 25.06
N VAL A 59 16.67 3.20 25.22
CA VAL A 59 16.88 1.84 24.67
C VAL A 59 16.08 0.80 25.46
N GLN A 60 15.89 1.07 26.76
CA GLN A 60 15.06 0.33 27.70
C GLN A 60 14.82 1.18 28.95
N TYR A 61 14.07 0.68 29.92
CA TYR A 61 13.83 1.35 31.22
C TYR A 61 14.40 0.49 32.37
N ARG A 62 13.69 0.43 33.51
CA ARG A 62 14.06 -0.42 34.67
C ARG A 62 14.05 -1.91 34.33
N ASP A 63 12.98 -2.38 33.69
CA ASP A 63 12.86 -3.79 33.29
C ASP A 63 13.84 -4.14 32.17
N SER A 64 14.17 -5.42 32.03
CA SER A 64 14.99 -5.90 30.92
C SER A 64 14.26 -5.69 29.59
N HIS A 65 15.01 -5.51 28.49
CA HIS A 65 14.37 -5.39 27.17
C HIS A 65 13.59 -6.66 26.77
N VAL A 66 13.94 -7.83 27.33
CA VAL A 66 13.21 -9.09 27.15
C VAL A 66 11.86 -9.03 27.88
N ASP A 67 11.85 -8.55 29.12
CA ASP A 67 10.60 -8.40 29.89
C ASP A 67 9.71 -7.32 29.28
N SER A 68 10.27 -6.18 28.84
CA SER A 68 9.54 -5.13 28.11
C SER A 68 8.98 -5.63 26.77
N HIS A 69 9.73 -6.48 26.04
CA HIS A 69 9.24 -7.14 24.83
C HIS A 69 8.07 -8.09 25.12
N LEU A 70 8.21 -8.96 26.12
CA LEU A 70 7.15 -9.89 26.53
C LEU A 70 5.93 -9.13 27.07
N HIS A 71 6.14 -8.04 27.81
CA HIS A 71 5.08 -7.13 28.28
C HIS A 71 4.35 -6.48 27.11
N THR A 72 5.06 -5.97 26.10
CA THR A 72 4.45 -5.41 24.88
C THR A 72 3.58 -6.43 24.14
N ARG A 73 3.93 -7.72 24.18
CA ARG A 73 3.14 -8.80 23.55
C ARG A 73 2.01 -9.33 24.42
N ARG A 74 2.11 -9.23 25.75
CA ARG A 74 1.10 -9.73 26.70
C ARG A 74 0.12 -8.64 27.12
N HIS A 75 0.53 -7.39 27.03
CA HIS A 75 -0.19 -6.19 27.44
C HIS A 75 -0.01 -5.10 26.38
N CYS A 76 0.26 -3.86 26.79
CA CYS A 76 0.55 -2.76 25.88
C CYS A 76 1.76 -1.96 26.38
N SER A 77 2.48 -1.36 25.43
CA SER A 77 3.59 -0.44 25.71
C SER A 77 3.42 0.81 24.87
N LEU A 78 3.82 1.95 25.43
CA LEU A 78 3.80 3.22 24.73
C LEU A 78 5.19 3.51 24.15
N PHE A 79 5.24 3.87 22.87
CA PHE A 79 6.47 4.23 22.18
C PHE A 79 6.45 5.69 21.75
N ASP A 80 7.50 6.42 22.07
CA ASP A 80 7.73 7.76 21.58
C ASP A 80 8.40 7.73 20.21
N VAL A 81 7.57 7.83 19.17
CA VAL A 81 8.00 7.90 17.76
C VAL A 81 7.97 9.33 17.22
N SER A 82 7.98 10.35 18.09
CA SER A 82 7.89 11.76 17.71
C SER A 82 9.07 12.25 16.86
N HIS A 83 10.14 11.44 16.77
CA HIS A 83 11.26 11.67 15.89
C HIS A 83 10.95 11.34 14.41
N MET A 84 9.80 10.71 14.11
CA MET A 84 9.36 10.37 12.75
C MET A 84 8.77 11.57 11.98
N LEU A 85 8.98 11.59 10.67
CA LEU A 85 8.57 12.67 9.78
C LEU A 85 7.09 12.58 9.36
N GLN A 86 6.35 13.69 9.43
CA GLN A 86 5.05 13.87 8.79
C GLN A 86 5.15 14.96 7.70
N ILE A 87 4.52 14.76 6.54
CA ILE A 87 4.57 15.73 5.43
C ILE A 87 3.16 16.04 4.91
N SER A 88 2.73 17.29 5.11
CA SER A 88 1.58 17.90 4.44
C SER A 88 2.08 19.12 3.68
N VAL A 89 1.68 19.28 2.42
CA VAL A 89 2.15 20.40 1.59
C VAL A 89 0.99 21.06 0.84
N PRO A 90 1.01 22.39 0.67
CA PRO A 90 0.11 23.08 -0.25
C PRO A 90 0.20 22.48 -1.66
N ALA A 91 -0.88 22.52 -2.44
CA ALA A 91 -0.91 21.97 -3.80
C ALA A 91 0.23 22.52 -4.68
N ALA A 92 0.52 23.81 -4.58
CA ALA A 92 1.63 24.47 -5.29
C ALA A 92 3.02 23.93 -4.92
N ALA A 93 3.16 23.24 -3.78
CA ALA A 93 4.41 22.65 -3.30
C ALA A 93 4.51 21.13 -3.54
N ALA A 94 3.46 20.49 -4.07
CA ALA A 94 3.44 19.04 -4.27
C ALA A 94 4.56 18.55 -5.22
N VAL A 95 4.78 19.28 -6.33
CA VAL A 95 5.85 18.95 -7.29
C VAL A 95 7.23 19.03 -6.64
N ARG A 96 7.47 20.09 -5.86
CA ARG A 96 8.72 20.27 -5.12
C ARG A 96 8.95 19.16 -4.10
N LEU A 97 7.91 18.76 -3.37
CA LEU A 97 8.00 17.65 -2.42
C LEU A 97 8.33 16.34 -3.14
N ALA A 98 7.61 16.02 -4.22
CA ALA A 98 7.85 14.81 -4.98
C ALA A 98 9.28 14.76 -5.54
N ALA A 99 9.77 15.88 -6.07
CA ALA A 99 11.16 15.99 -6.53
C ALA A 99 12.16 15.74 -5.40
N ALA A 100 11.96 16.33 -4.23
CA ALA A 100 12.83 16.12 -3.07
C ALA A 100 12.83 14.66 -2.58
N LEU A 101 11.67 13.99 -2.58
CA LEU A 101 11.59 12.57 -2.21
C LEU A 101 12.35 11.67 -3.19
N LEU A 102 12.36 12.04 -4.49
CA LEU A 102 13.07 11.31 -5.53
C LEU A 102 14.60 11.50 -5.48
N GLU A 103 15.12 12.40 -4.65
CA GLU A 103 16.56 12.47 -4.37
C GLU A 103 17.05 11.23 -3.59
N ASN A 104 16.15 10.51 -2.89
CA ASN A 104 16.49 9.22 -2.31
C ASN A 104 16.49 8.11 -3.40
N PRO A 105 17.61 7.41 -3.63
CA PRO A 105 17.72 6.40 -4.69
C PRO A 105 16.80 5.18 -4.52
N GLU A 106 16.27 4.93 -3.32
CA GLU A 106 15.32 3.84 -3.06
C GLU A 106 13.87 4.21 -3.44
N VAL A 107 13.58 5.50 -3.61
CA VAL A 107 12.24 5.99 -3.96
C VAL A 107 12.08 6.02 -5.47
N LYS A 108 10.97 5.46 -5.95
CA LYS A 108 10.58 5.53 -7.36
C LYS A 108 9.12 5.94 -7.48
N LEU A 109 8.83 6.71 -8.52
CA LEU A 109 7.44 6.96 -8.92
C LEU A 109 6.81 5.65 -9.41
N ALA A 110 5.55 5.43 -9.03
CA ALA A 110 4.75 4.32 -9.52
C ALA A 110 3.46 4.86 -10.15
N GLY A 111 3.18 4.41 -11.37
CA GLY A 111 1.99 4.82 -12.12
C GLY A 111 0.75 3.99 -11.80
N LEU A 112 -0.37 4.33 -12.45
CA LEU A 112 -1.66 3.68 -12.26
C LEU A 112 -1.65 2.18 -12.59
N ALA A 113 -0.88 1.76 -13.60
CA ALA A 113 -0.78 0.35 -13.96
C ALA A 113 -0.22 -0.50 -12.81
N ALA A 114 0.84 -0.02 -12.14
CA ALA A 114 1.41 -0.69 -10.97
C ALA A 114 0.44 -0.69 -9.78
N ARG A 115 -0.29 0.41 -9.58
CA ARG A 115 -1.36 0.48 -8.56
C ARG A 115 -2.45 -0.57 -8.80
N ASP A 116 -2.88 -0.74 -10.04
CA ASP A 116 -3.93 -1.71 -10.40
C ASP A 116 -3.47 -3.17 -10.25
N SER A 117 -2.23 -3.49 -10.65
CA SER A 117 -1.71 -4.85 -10.43
C SER A 117 -1.54 -5.17 -8.94
N LEU A 118 -1.00 -4.24 -8.14
CA LEU A 118 -0.78 -4.43 -6.71
C LEU A 118 -2.11 -4.62 -5.94
N ARG A 119 -3.13 -3.80 -6.22
CA ARG A 119 -4.43 -3.95 -5.55
C ARG A 119 -5.11 -5.27 -5.93
N LEU A 120 -4.98 -5.69 -7.19
CA LEU A 120 -5.60 -6.91 -7.68
C LEU A 120 -4.94 -8.14 -7.02
N GLU A 121 -3.60 -8.20 -6.98
CA GLU A 121 -2.86 -9.23 -6.24
C GLU A 121 -3.23 -9.27 -4.75
N ALA A 122 -3.45 -8.12 -4.12
CA ALA A 122 -3.91 -8.01 -2.74
C ALA A 122 -5.39 -8.36 -2.53
N GLY A 123 -6.13 -8.75 -3.59
CA GLY A 123 -7.53 -9.14 -3.47
C GLY A 123 -8.50 -7.97 -3.21
N LEU A 124 -8.05 -6.73 -3.41
CA LEU A 124 -8.82 -5.52 -3.14
C LEU A 124 -9.72 -5.14 -4.32
N CYS A 125 -10.96 -4.76 -4.01
CA CYS A 125 -11.95 -4.38 -5.01
C CYS A 125 -11.66 -2.99 -5.59
N LEU A 126 -11.95 -2.81 -6.87
CA LEU A 126 -12.08 -1.52 -7.54
C LEU A 126 -13.57 -1.23 -7.80
N TYR A 127 -14.10 -0.16 -7.19
CA TYR A 127 -15.48 0.27 -7.44
C TYR A 127 -15.67 0.69 -8.91
N GLY A 128 -16.82 0.34 -9.49
CA GLY A 128 -17.09 0.50 -10.92
C GLY A 128 -16.52 -0.63 -11.78
N SER A 129 -15.83 -1.61 -11.18
CA SER A 129 -15.38 -2.83 -11.86
C SER A 129 -15.81 -4.08 -11.08
N ASP A 130 -15.28 -4.27 -9.87
CA ASP A 130 -15.52 -5.48 -9.08
C ASP A 130 -16.77 -5.40 -8.21
N ILE A 131 -17.23 -4.18 -7.93
CA ILE A 131 -18.43 -3.86 -7.19
C ILE A 131 -19.06 -2.58 -7.76
N ASP A 132 -20.38 -2.54 -7.77
CA ASP A 132 -21.24 -1.44 -8.22
C ASP A 132 -22.58 -1.45 -7.46
N GLU A 133 -23.51 -0.58 -7.86
CA GLU A 133 -24.85 -0.43 -7.25
C GLU A 133 -25.74 -1.68 -7.36
N HIS A 134 -25.41 -2.63 -8.24
CA HIS A 134 -26.12 -3.89 -8.46
C HIS A 134 -25.42 -5.08 -7.78
N THR A 135 -24.37 -4.84 -7.01
CA THR A 135 -23.65 -5.86 -6.24
C THR A 135 -23.82 -5.63 -4.76
N THR A 136 -24.44 -6.59 -4.08
CA THR A 136 -24.55 -6.55 -2.61
C THR A 136 -23.20 -6.87 -1.95
N PRO A 137 -22.97 -6.48 -0.68
CA PRO A 137 -21.78 -6.88 0.06
C PRO A 137 -21.60 -8.40 0.20
N VAL A 138 -22.68 -9.19 0.13
CA VAL A 138 -22.60 -10.66 0.20
C VAL A 138 -22.12 -11.24 -1.13
N GLU A 139 -22.69 -10.81 -2.25
CA GLU A 139 -22.22 -11.19 -3.58
C GLU A 139 -20.77 -10.75 -3.79
N GLY A 140 -20.41 -9.54 -3.38
CA GLY A 140 -19.06 -8.99 -3.51
C GLY A 140 -18.01 -9.64 -2.60
N SER A 141 -18.34 -10.68 -1.83
CA SER A 141 -17.43 -11.30 -0.85
C SER A 141 -16.89 -10.29 0.17
N LEU A 142 -17.71 -9.32 0.57
CA LEU A 142 -17.41 -8.24 1.52
C LEU A 142 -18.25 -8.32 2.80
N SER A 143 -18.88 -9.46 3.10
CA SER A 143 -19.72 -9.63 4.29
C SER A 143 -19.02 -9.25 5.60
N TRP A 144 -17.68 -9.32 5.65
CA TRP A 144 -16.88 -8.92 6.80
C TRP A 144 -17.01 -7.43 7.17
N THR A 145 -17.40 -6.57 6.23
CA THR A 145 -17.63 -5.13 6.49
C THR A 145 -18.94 -4.88 7.26
N LEU A 146 -19.87 -5.86 7.26
CA LEU A 146 -21.13 -5.77 7.96
C LEU A 146 -20.92 -6.03 9.45
N GLY A 147 -20.85 -4.98 10.26
CA GLY A 147 -20.67 -5.09 11.71
C GLY A 147 -21.79 -5.88 12.40
N LYS A 148 -21.44 -6.68 13.42
CA LYS A 148 -22.36 -7.59 14.14
C LYS A 148 -23.62 -6.87 14.65
N ARG A 149 -23.47 -5.70 15.26
CA ARG A 149 -24.59 -4.87 15.75
C ARG A 149 -25.58 -4.52 14.63
N ARG A 150 -25.07 -4.11 13.46
CA ARG A 150 -25.89 -3.70 12.30
C ARG A 150 -26.71 -4.86 11.76
N ARG A 151 -26.12 -6.06 11.72
CA ARG A 151 -26.81 -7.27 11.28
C ARG A 151 -28.02 -7.61 12.15
N ALA A 152 -27.90 -7.42 13.46
CA ALA A 152 -28.99 -7.66 14.40
C ALA A 152 -30.06 -6.57 14.34
N ALA A 153 -29.65 -5.29 14.26
CA ALA A 153 -30.57 -4.15 14.27
C ALA A 153 -31.29 -3.95 12.93
N MET A 154 -30.73 -4.43 11.81
CA MET A 154 -31.23 -4.18 10.45
C MET A 154 -31.42 -2.69 10.12
N ASP A 155 -30.62 -1.84 10.76
CA ASP A 155 -30.71 -0.38 10.74
C ASP A 155 -29.86 0.24 9.62
N PHE A 156 -29.84 -0.38 8.42
CA PHE A 156 -29.06 0.10 7.27
C PHE A 156 -29.80 -0.09 5.93
N PRO A 157 -29.50 0.74 4.91
CA PRO A 157 -30.14 0.62 3.59
C PRO A 157 -29.94 -0.76 2.97
N GLY A 158 -31.02 -1.36 2.46
CA GLY A 158 -30.99 -2.69 1.83
C GLY A 158 -30.84 -3.87 2.81
N ALA A 159 -30.99 -3.65 4.13
CA ALA A 159 -30.82 -4.70 5.13
C ALA A 159 -31.69 -5.94 4.90
N SER A 160 -32.95 -5.78 4.47
CA SER A 160 -33.84 -6.92 4.19
C SER A 160 -33.25 -7.89 3.17
N VAL A 161 -32.67 -7.36 2.07
CA VAL A 161 -32.02 -8.15 1.01
C VAL A 161 -30.71 -8.74 1.52
N ILE A 162 -29.84 -7.91 2.08
CA ILE A 162 -28.48 -8.29 2.48
C ILE A 162 -28.49 -9.33 3.60
N ILE A 163 -29.37 -9.19 4.60
CA ILE A 163 -29.48 -10.14 5.71
C ILE A 163 -30.08 -11.48 5.24
N ALA A 164 -31.03 -11.47 4.29
CA ALA A 164 -31.54 -12.70 3.69
C ALA A 164 -30.41 -13.46 2.96
N GLN A 165 -29.58 -12.75 2.20
CA GLN A 165 -28.42 -13.32 1.50
C GLN A 165 -27.35 -13.90 2.44
N LEU A 166 -27.16 -13.32 3.64
CA LEU A 166 -26.24 -13.89 4.64
C LEU A 166 -26.70 -15.24 5.20
N LYS A 167 -28.03 -15.47 5.26
CA LYS A 167 -28.62 -16.71 5.77
C LYS A 167 -28.80 -17.78 4.67
N GLY A 168 -28.99 -17.33 3.43
CA GLY A 168 -29.28 -18.19 2.28
C GLY A 168 -28.10 -18.38 1.33
N LYS A 169 -28.39 -18.95 0.16
CA LYS A 169 -27.46 -19.00 -0.98
C LYS A 169 -27.57 -17.71 -1.77
N VAL A 170 -26.43 -17.11 -2.10
CA VAL A 170 -26.36 -16.03 -3.10
C VAL A 170 -26.26 -16.63 -4.49
N GLN A 171 -26.94 -16.02 -5.47
CA GLN A 171 -26.94 -16.52 -6.85
C GLN A 171 -25.55 -16.45 -7.48
N ARG A 172 -24.76 -15.42 -7.12
CA ARG A 172 -23.39 -15.23 -7.57
C ARG A 172 -22.48 -14.77 -6.44
N ARG A 173 -21.18 -15.00 -6.59
CA ARG A 173 -20.15 -14.59 -5.64
C ARG A 173 -18.90 -14.14 -6.39
N ARG A 174 -18.29 -13.05 -5.92
CA ARG A 174 -16.98 -12.59 -6.40
C ARG A 174 -15.89 -13.55 -5.95
N VAL A 175 -15.08 -13.99 -6.91
CA VAL A 175 -13.96 -14.91 -6.73
C VAL A 175 -12.68 -14.35 -7.35
N GLY A 176 -11.54 -14.88 -6.93
CA GLY A 176 -10.27 -14.69 -7.62
C GLY A 176 -10.03 -15.85 -8.59
N LEU A 177 -9.37 -15.57 -9.71
CA LEU A 177 -8.99 -16.54 -10.73
C LEU A 177 -7.50 -16.42 -11.04
N THR A 178 -6.85 -17.55 -11.27
CA THR A 178 -5.49 -17.63 -11.81
C THR A 178 -5.47 -18.46 -13.08
N CYS A 179 -4.73 -18.02 -14.09
CA CYS A 179 -4.52 -18.79 -15.31
C CYS A 179 -3.14 -18.49 -15.94
N GLU A 180 -2.74 -19.34 -16.87
CA GLU A 180 -1.52 -19.14 -17.67
C GLU A 180 -1.86 -18.54 -19.04
N GLY A 181 -0.90 -18.43 -19.95
CA GLY A 181 -1.15 -17.99 -21.32
C GLY A 181 -1.57 -16.53 -21.45
N ALA A 182 -2.61 -16.29 -22.25
CA ALA A 182 -3.04 -14.93 -22.59
C ALA A 182 -3.72 -14.24 -21.39
N PRO A 183 -3.42 -12.96 -21.11
CA PRO A 183 -4.03 -12.24 -20.00
C PRO A 183 -5.54 -12.07 -20.17
N VAL A 184 -6.27 -12.45 -19.12
CA VAL A 184 -7.72 -12.26 -19.04
C VAL A 184 -8.04 -10.79 -18.80
N ARG A 185 -9.16 -10.31 -19.36
CA ARG A 185 -9.59 -8.92 -19.28
C ARG A 185 -11.00 -8.82 -18.71
N ALA A 186 -11.35 -7.64 -18.22
CA ALA A 186 -12.72 -7.34 -17.83
C ALA A 186 -13.70 -7.68 -18.98
N HIS A 187 -14.90 -8.10 -18.62
CA HIS A 187 -15.98 -8.54 -19.50
C HIS A 187 -15.74 -9.89 -20.22
N SER A 188 -14.60 -10.55 -20.01
CA SER A 188 -14.41 -11.93 -20.49
C SER A 188 -15.44 -12.88 -19.84
N PRO A 189 -16.14 -13.71 -20.63
CA PRO A 189 -16.98 -14.78 -20.12
C PRO A 189 -16.19 -15.78 -19.27
N ILE A 190 -16.80 -16.21 -18.15
CA ILE A 190 -16.35 -17.34 -17.35
C ILE A 190 -17.29 -18.51 -17.62
N LEU A 191 -16.75 -19.67 -17.92
CA LEU A 191 -17.50 -20.86 -18.28
C LEU A 191 -17.17 -22.02 -17.33
N ASN A 192 -18.10 -22.96 -17.17
CA ASN A 192 -17.82 -24.24 -16.54
C ASN A 192 -16.96 -25.14 -17.47
N MET A 193 -16.60 -26.34 -16.99
CA MET A 193 -15.77 -27.27 -17.78
C MET A 193 -16.49 -27.89 -18.99
N GLU A 194 -17.82 -27.75 -19.07
CA GLU A 194 -18.63 -28.17 -20.22
C GLU A 194 -18.76 -27.05 -21.28
N GLY A 195 -18.17 -25.88 -21.02
CA GLY A 195 -18.24 -24.73 -21.92
C GLY A 195 -19.52 -23.89 -21.80
N THR A 196 -20.31 -24.06 -20.73
CA THR A 196 -21.47 -23.21 -20.45
C THR A 196 -21.03 -21.93 -19.75
N VAL A 197 -21.45 -20.77 -20.25
CA VAL A 197 -21.17 -19.48 -19.61
C VAL A 197 -21.92 -19.39 -18.28
N ILE A 198 -21.17 -19.18 -17.20
CA ILE A 198 -21.69 -19.10 -15.83
C ILE A 198 -21.39 -17.76 -15.17
N GLY A 199 -20.54 -16.93 -15.77
CA GLY A 199 -20.06 -15.73 -15.10
C GLY A 199 -19.31 -14.77 -16.00
N THR A 200 -18.73 -13.76 -15.38
CA THR A 200 -18.00 -12.71 -16.10
C THR A 200 -16.85 -12.17 -15.25
N VAL A 201 -15.72 -11.93 -15.90
CA VAL A 201 -14.54 -11.29 -15.32
C VAL A 201 -14.78 -9.80 -15.16
N THR A 202 -14.43 -9.25 -14.00
CA THR A 202 -14.56 -7.82 -13.67
C THR A 202 -13.23 -7.07 -13.75
N SER A 203 -12.13 -7.71 -13.37
CA SER A 203 -10.77 -7.17 -13.42
C SER A 203 -9.79 -8.26 -13.85
N GLY A 204 -8.74 -7.92 -14.60
CA GLY A 204 -7.72 -8.89 -14.98
C GLY A 204 -6.43 -8.30 -15.54
N CYS A 205 -5.30 -8.73 -15.00
CA CYS A 205 -3.97 -8.34 -15.47
C CYS A 205 -2.92 -9.45 -15.24
N PRO A 206 -1.76 -9.40 -15.92
CA PRO A 206 -0.60 -10.18 -15.51
C PRO A 206 -0.17 -9.81 -14.08
N SER A 207 0.16 -10.81 -13.27
CA SER A 207 0.74 -10.66 -11.94
C SER A 207 2.28 -10.73 -12.04
N PRO A 208 3.00 -9.63 -11.78
CA PRO A 208 4.45 -9.64 -11.74
C PRO A 208 5.00 -10.55 -10.64
N CYS A 209 4.34 -10.62 -9.47
CA CYS A 209 4.83 -11.42 -8.33
C CYS A 209 4.69 -12.93 -8.56
N LEU A 210 3.59 -13.36 -9.19
CA LEU A 210 3.28 -14.78 -9.38
C LEU A 210 3.72 -15.33 -10.74
N LYS A 211 4.11 -14.47 -11.69
CA LYS A 211 4.42 -14.83 -13.09
C LYS A 211 3.26 -15.58 -13.77
N LYS A 212 2.02 -15.22 -13.42
CA LYS A 212 0.76 -15.78 -13.96
C LYS A 212 -0.21 -14.64 -14.26
N ASN A 213 -1.35 -14.94 -14.86
CA ASN A 213 -2.45 -13.98 -14.96
C ASN A 213 -3.37 -14.12 -13.75
N VAL A 214 -3.76 -12.99 -13.17
CA VAL A 214 -4.74 -12.91 -12.08
C VAL A 214 -5.96 -12.13 -12.54
N ALA A 215 -7.14 -12.54 -12.07
CA ALA A 215 -8.39 -11.87 -12.38
C ALA A 215 -9.38 -11.99 -11.23
N MET A 216 -10.36 -11.09 -11.18
CA MET A 216 -11.56 -11.21 -10.37
C MET A 216 -12.78 -11.35 -11.28
N GLY A 217 -13.82 -12.02 -10.79
CA GLY A 217 -15.09 -12.10 -11.49
C GLY A 217 -16.17 -12.70 -10.63
N TYR A 218 -17.39 -12.76 -11.17
CA TYR A 218 -18.54 -13.36 -10.51
C TYR A 218 -18.88 -14.70 -11.13
N VAL A 219 -19.12 -15.70 -10.28
CA VAL A 219 -19.58 -17.04 -10.65
C VAL A 219 -20.70 -17.49 -9.71
N PRO A 220 -21.51 -18.49 -10.05
CA PRO A 220 -22.49 -19.05 -9.14
C PRO A 220 -21.83 -19.64 -7.91
N SER A 221 -22.53 -19.64 -6.78
CA SER A 221 -21.94 -20.04 -5.48
C SER A 221 -21.31 -21.43 -5.49
N GLU A 222 -21.86 -22.37 -6.26
CA GLU A 222 -21.35 -23.74 -6.40
C GLU A 222 -19.96 -23.83 -7.06
N TYR A 223 -19.59 -22.82 -7.86
CA TYR A 223 -18.27 -22.71 -8.49
C TYR A 223 -17.29 -21.87 -7.69
N SER A 224 -17.68 -21.32 -6.54
CA SER A 224 -16.87 -20.32 -5.82
C SER A 224 -15.74 -20.88 -4.94
N ARG A 225 -15.66 -22.20 -4.82
CA ARG A 225 -14.67 -22.87 -3.97
C ARG A 225 -13.25 -22.71 -4.55
N PRO A 226 -12.24 -22.30 -3.75
CA PRO A 226 -10.85 -22.33 -4.20
C PRO A 226 -10.44 -23.73 -4.69
N GLY A 227 -9.74 -23.78 -5.83
CA GLY A 227 -9.35 -25.01 -6.52
C GLY A 227 -10.34 -25.45 -7.61
N THR A 228 -11.54 -24.86 -7.72
CA THR A 228 -12.49 -25.20 -8.78
C THR A 228 -11.92 -24.85 -10.16
N PRO A 229 -11.84 -25.81 -11.10
CA PRO A 229 -11.44 -25.54 -12.47
C PRO A 229 -12.58 -24.88 -13.25
N LEU A 230 -12.27 -23.82 -14.00
CA LEU A 230 -13.20 -23.04 -14.83
C LEU A 230 -12.54 -22.62 -16.14
N LEU A 231 -13.30 -22.44 -17.21
CA LEU A 231 -12.77 -21.86 -18.43
C LEU A 231 -12.99 -20.34 -18.44
N VAL A 232 -12.09 -19.60 -19.06
CA VAL A 232 -12.26 -18.18 -19.37
C VAL A 232 -12.04 -17.95 -20.84
N GLU A 233 -12.86 -17.12 -21.45
CA GLU A 233 -12.69 -16.78 -22.86
C GLU A 233 -11.72 -15.59 -23.02
N VAL A 234 -10.62 -15.84 -23.72
CA VAL A 234 -9.61 -14.84 -24.05
C VAL A 234 -9.42 -14.84 -25.55
N ARG A 235 -9.73 -13.71 -26.20
CA ARG A 235 -9.63 -13.57 -27.67
C ARG A 235 -10.38 -14.69 -28.43
N ARG A 236 -11.60 -15.01 -27.99
CA ARG A 236 -12.46 -16.08 -28.54
C ARG A 236 -11.91 -17.50 -28.41
N LYS A 237 -10.89 -17.71 -27.58
CA LYS A 237 -10.37 -19.04 -27.23
C LYS A 237 -10.65 -19.30 -25.75
N GLN A 238 -11.06 -20.52 -25.45
CA GLN A 238 -11.21 -20.97 -24.08
C GLN A 238 -9.84 -21.30 -23.49
N GLN A 239 -9.58 -20.79 -22.29
CA GLN A 239 -8.36 -21.01 -21.54
C GLN A 239 -8.70 -21.53 -20.16
N MET A 240 -7.91 -22.47 -19.67
CA MET A 240 -8.05 -23.02 -18.34
C MET A 240 -7.70 -21.96 -17.27
N ALA A 241 -8.61 -21.70 -16.35
CA ALA A 241 -8.42 -20.91 -15.13
C ALA A 241 -8.84 -21.70 -13.89
N VAL A 242 -8.25 -21.38 -12.74
CA VAL A 242 -8.60 -22.01 -11.47
C VAL A 242 -9.04 -20.93 -10.50
N VAL A 243 -10.12 -21.20 -9.76
CA VAL A 243 -10.55 -20.33 -8.66
C VAL A 243 -9.48 -20.32 -7.60
N SER A 244 -8.94 -19.14 -7.30
CA SER A 244 -7.87 -18.95 -6.34
C SER A 244 -8.36 -18.19 -5.11
N LYS A 245 -7.79 -18.53 -3.95
CA LYS A 245 -8.05 -17.80 -2.73
C LYS A 245 -7.47 -16.39 -2.85
N MET A 246 -8.23 -15.39 -2.41
CA MET A 246 -7.74 -14.01 -2.28
C MET A 246 -7.40 -13.71 -0.82
N PRO A 247 -6.35 -12.89 -0.55
CA PRO A 247 -5.47 -12.25 -1.53
C PRO A 247 -4.59 -13.29 -2.29
N PHE A 248 -4.21 -12.98 -3.53
CA PHE A 248 -3.38 -13.88 -4.34
C PHE A 248 -1.93 -13.90 -3.85
N VAL A 249 -1.47 -12.75 -3.35
CA VAL A 249 -0.17 -12.57 -2.69
C VAL A 249 -0.44 -12.27 -1.22
N THR A 250 0.27 -12.96 -0.31
CA THR A 250 0.10 -12.80 1.13
C THR A 250 0.24 -11.34 1.55
N THR A 251 -0.76 -10.81 2.25
CA THR A 251 -0.71 -9.45 2.83
C THR A 251 0.25 -9.42 4.01
N ASN A 252 1.04 -8.37 4.12
CA ASN A 252 1.92 -8.11 5.26
C ASN A 252 1.30 -7.08 6.22
N TYR A 253 -0.01 -7.16 6.45
CA TYR A 253 -0.67 -6.31 7.44
C TYR A 253 -0.12 -6.64 8.82
N TYR A 254 0.38 -5.62 9.52
CA TYR A 254 0.72 -5.77 10.92
C TYR A 254 -0.57 -5.94 11.73
N THR A 255 -0.79 -7.15 12.25
CA THR A 255 -1.86 -7.43 13.20
C THR A 255 -1.24 -7.68 14.57
N LEU A 256 -1.78 -7.03 15.60
CA LEU A 256 -1.49 -7.43 16.98
C LEU A 256 -2.21 -8.77 17.19
N LYS A 257 -1.43 -9.85 17.42
CA LYS A 257 -1.98 -11.16 17.79
C LYS A 257 -2.56 -11.11 19.20
#